data_AF-A0A925FBS9-F1
#
_entry.id   AF-A0A925FBS9-F1
#
_cell.length_a   1.000
_cell.length_b   1.000
_cell.length_c   1.000
_cell.angle_alpha   90.00
_cell.angle_beta   90.00
_cell.angle_gamma   90.00
#
_symmetry.space_group_name_H-M   'P 1'
#
loop_
_entity.id
_entity.type
_entity.pdbx_description
1 polymer ?
#
loop_
_entity_poly.entity_id
_entity_poly.type
_entity_poly.pdbx_seq_one_letter_code
_entity_poly.pdbx_strand_id
1 'polypeptide(L)'
;MQKPLRNSLLAFVLLVGLLRCATTSLPKLSFPNVPELFAPATPREAYEKELRKTKLDQTEVGQAWRDAGERALSDSLTVGLPFRETGVFLAEAPLAHSYRVRVPAGRRLVVRVSTPPSDSAGRLFVDLFQIRENGKPKHLGFAKKGAALSCEVAEETTLLLRLQPELSTPGKVRAFTILLESQPLLSFPVTGRGYSSLISFWGAARDGGRRLHEGVDIAAPRGTPVLAAADGVVTQVTTNRLGGLVVYQQDTEHSMTLYYAHLHKQLARPGQRVRRGDTLGLVGNTGNAVTTGPHLHFGVYPNYQGAADPLPYVDPRGSQPAPVTANTRRLGGYMRTAPSWMALRKSPKTGALAGMNLPKNTVLRPLAATQGWYRVALPDGTLGYVQAAQLQALGRLRKQTFPVVQALLAAPEIPTDTLRSLTARQAVHVLGQFGGYEFVETLDKQNGWVKTTR
;
A
#
# COMPACT_ATOMS: atom_id res chain seq x y z
N MET A 1 69.52 34.28 33.19
CA MET A 1 68.13 34.76 33.24
C MET A 1 67.20 33.66 32.76
N GLN A 2 66.20 33.34 33.59
CA GLN A 2 65.03 32.47 33.41
C GLN A 2 65.19 30.98 33.00
N LYS A 3 64.30 30.19 33.60
CA LYS A 3 64.42 28.77 33.99
C LYS A 3 63.92 27.76 32.93
N PRO A 4 64.23 26.46 33.10
CA PRO A 4 63.95 25.34 32.18
C PRO A 4 62.68 24.55 32.56
N LEU A 5 62.23 23.62 31.72
CA LEU A 5 61.41 22.42 32.07
C LEU A 5 61.39 21.47 30.83
N ARG A 6 62.11 20.35 30.77
CA ARG A 6 61.90 19.00 31.37
C ARG A 6 60.57 18.32 30.99
N ASN A 7 60.71 17.29 30.12
CA ASN A 7 60.14 15.93 30.11
C ASN A 7 58.64 15.73 30.44
N SER A 8 57.89 15.03 29.59
CA SER A 8 57.77 13.56 29.63
C SER A 8 56.61 12.99 28.78
N LEU A 9 56.79 11.72 28.42
CA LEU A 9 55.80 10.65 28.23
C LEU A 9 55.26 10.29 26.83
N LEU A 10 55.84 9.18 26.35
CA LEU A 10 55.19 7.92 25.91
C LEU A 10 54.32 7.87 24.64
N ALA A 11 54.97 7.33 23.61
CA ALA A 11 54.55 6.22 22.74
C ALA A 11 53.11 5.65 22.88
N PHE A 12 52.43 5.56 21.74
CA PHE A 12 51.65 4.37 21.39
C PHE A 12 51.87 4.01 19.91
N VAL A 13 52.32 2.78 19.69
CA VAL A 13 52.55 2.12 18.41
C VAL A 13 51.29 1.32 18.03
N LEU A 14 51.22 0.92 16.75
CA LEU A 14 50.39 -0.11 16.09
C LEU A 14 49.25 0.44 15.23
N LEU A 15 49.00 -0.04 14.01
CA LEU A 15 49.72 -0.94 13.09
C LEU A 15 48.96 -0.81 11.76
N VAL A 16 49.64 -0.45 10.67
CA VAL A 16 49.06 -0.50 9.32
C VAL A 16 49.21 -1.91 8.79
N GLY A 17 48.10 -2.63 8.62
CA GLY A 17 48.06 -3.97 8.04
C GLY A 17 47.00 -4.07 6.94
N LEU A 18 47.46 -4.06 5.70
CA LEU A 18 46.70 -4.32 4.47
C LEU A 18 46.26 -5.79 4.40
N LEU A 19 45.00 -6.06 4.05
CA LEU A 19 44.63 -7.26 3.29
C LEU A 19 43.38 -7.03 2.44
N ARG A 20 43.53 -7.36 1.15
CA ARG A 20 42.54 -7.27 0.06
C ARG A 20 41.54 -8.45 0.10
N CYS A 21 40.35 -8.16 -0.43
CA CYS A 21 39.39 -9.03 -1.11
C CYS A 21 38.90 -10.32 -0.43
N ALA A 22 37.64 -10.28 0.01
CA ALA A 22 36.66 -11.31 -0.34
C ALA A 22 35.27 -10.68 -0.38
N THR A 23 34.67 -10.65 -1.56
CA THR A 23 33.28 -10.25 -1.79
C THR A 23 32.36 -11.35 -1.28
N THR A 24 31.59 -11.08 -0.22
CA THR A 24 30.46 -11.90 0.18
C THR A 24 29.26 -11.01 0.52
N SER A 25 28.10 -11.49 0.07
CA SER A 25 26.79 -10.84 0.04
C SER A 25 26.30 -10.36 1.40
N LEU A 26 25.90 -9.09 1.48
CA LEU A 26 25.11 -8.54 2.59
C LEU A 26 23.69 -9.15 2.58
N PRO A 27 23.19 -9.74 3.67
CA PRO A 27 21.77 -9.94 3.87
C PRO A 27 21.09 -8.59 4.22
N LYS A 28 20.00 -8.27 3.51
CA LYS A 28 19.25 -7.01 3.66
C LYS A 28 18.23 -7.12 4.80
N LEU A 29 18.57 -6.47 5.90
CA LEU A 29 17.74 -5.80 6.93
C LEU A 29 16.51 -6.53 7.48
N SER A 30 16.75 -7.32 8.51
CA SER A 30 15.90 -7.44 9.70
C SER A 30 16.08 -6.20 10.61
N PHE A 31 15.01 -5.66 11.19
CA PHE A 31 15.12 -4.66 12.27
C PHE A 31 14.59 -5.22 13.60
N PRO A 32 15.46 -5.52 14.58
CA PRO A 32 15.04 -5.49 15.97
C PRO A 32 14.85 -4.02 16.40
N ASN A 33 13.91 -3.78 17.33
CA ASN A 33 13.60 -2.48 17.91
C ASN A 33 14.87 -1.69 18.26
N VAL A 34 15.16 -0.60 17.53
CA VAL A 34 16.07 0.47 17.96
C VAL A 34 15.21 1.67 18.38
N PRO A 35 15.47 2.30 19.54
CA PRO A 35 14.77 3.52 19.94
C PRO A 35 14.87 4.62 18.87
N GLU A 36 13.74 5.29 18.58
CA GLU A 36 13.50 6.26 17.50
C GLU A 36 14.50 7.44 17.40
N LEU A 37 15.44 7.61 18.34
CA LEU A 37 16.32 8.77 18.45
C LEU A 37 17.45 8.85 17.40
N PHE A 38 17.79 7.76 16.69
CA PHE A 38 18.94 7.72 15.76
C PHE A 38 18.61 7.21 14.35
N ALA A 39 17.33 7.08 14.00
CA ALA A 39 16.96 6.74 12.62
C ALA A 39 17.32 7.91 11.67
N PRO A 40 17.95 7.64 10.51
CA PRO A 40 18.23 8.70 9.55
C PRO A 40 16.91 9.32 9.07
N ALA A 41 16.89 10.65 8.92
CA ALA A 41 15.71 11.37 8.46
C ALA A 41 15.23 10.82 7.12
N THR A 42 13.91 10.69 6.95
CA THR A 42 13.32 10.27 5.68
C THR A 42 13.63 11.29 4.57
N PRO A 43 13.61 10.91 3.28
CA PRO A 43 13.79 11.86 2.18
C PRO A 43 12.82 13.05 2.25
N ARG A 44 11.59 12.81 2.73
CA ARG A 44 10.60 13.86 2.95
C ARG A 44 10.99 14.77 4.11
N GLU A 45 11.41 14.22 5.25
CA GLU A 45 11.85 15.01 6.41
C GLU A 45 13.12 15.83 6.10
N ALA A 46 14.04 15.26 5.33
CA ALA A 46 15.20 15.98 4.83
C ALA A 46 14.77 17.18 3.95
N TYR A 47 13.81 16.96 3.05
CA TYR A 47 13.25 18.03 2.23
C TYR A 47 12.49 19.07 3.05
N GLU A 48 11.73 18.67 4.07
CA GLU A 48 11.06 19.58 4.98
C GLU A 48 12.07 20.47 5.72
N LYS A 49 13.22 19.91 6.12
CA LYS A 49 14.34 20.69 6.66
C LYS A 49 14.93 21.66 5.63
N GLU A 50 15.01 21.30 4.35
CA GLU A 50 15.42 22.22 3.26
C GLU A 50 14.44 23.39 3.11
N LEU A 51 13.12 23.13 3.17
CA LEU A 51 12.09 24.16 3.13
C LEU A 51 12.22 25.13 4.32
N ARG A 52 12.50 24.61 5.52
CA ARG A 52 12.74 25.44 6.72
C ARG A 52 13.99 26.30 6.59
N LYS A 53 15.09 25.73 6.06
CA LYS A 53 16.34 26.49 5.80
C LYS A 53 16.13 27.64 4.82
N THR A 54 15.25 27.44 3.84
CA THR A 54 14.92 28.45 2.82
C THR A 54 13.74 29.35 3.20
N LYS A 55 13.16 29.17 4.40
CA LYS A 55 11.94 29.83 4.87
C LYS A 55 10.72 29.64 3.95
N LEU A 56 10.79 28.71 3.00
CA LEU A 56 9.68 28.37 2.12
C LEU A 56 8.53 27.73 2.89
N ASP A 57 8.81 27.08 4.01
CA ASP A 57 7.79 26.50 4.88
C ASP A 57 6.88 27.56 5.54
N GLN A 58 7.35 28.81 5.65
CA GLN A 58 6.58 29.95 6.19
C GLN A 58 5.68 30.59 5.13
N THR A 59 5.82 30.21 3.86
CA THR A 59 4.92 30.68 2.78
C THR A 59 3.62 29.88 2.79
N GLU A 60 2.56 30.45 2.23
CA GLU A 60 1.28 29.77 2.08
C GLU A 60 1.41 28.43 1.35
N VAL A 61 2.19 28.39 0.27
CA VAL A 61 2.39 27.17 -0.52
C VAL A 61 3.21 26.11 0.23
N GLY A 62 4.18 26.54 1.06
CA GLY A 62 4.95 25.63 1.91
C GLY A 62 4.13 25.06 3.06
N GLN A 63 3.28 25.89 3.68
CA GLN A 63 2.33 25.44 4.69
C GLN A 63 1.31 24.45 4.08
N ALA A 64 0.74 24.79 2.93
CA ALA A 64 -0.18 23.91 2.20
C ALA A 64 0.46 22.56 1.84
N TRP A 65 1.75 22.54 1.48
CA TRP A 65 2.50 21.32 1.26
C TRP A 65 2.63 20.48 2.54
N ARG A 66 2.98 21.09 3.68
CA ARG A 66 3.03 20.37 4.97
C ARG A 66 1.66 19.78 5.32
N ASP A 67 0.63 20.61 5.27
CA ASP A 67 -0.73 20.22 5.66
C ASP A 67 -1.29 19.13 4.75
N ALA A 68 -0.99 19.16 3.45
CA ALA A 68 -1.34 18.07 2.54
C ALA A 68 -0.71 16.75 2.97
N GLY A 69 0.56 16.78 3.38
CA GLY A 69 1.28 15.63 3.89
C GLY A 69 0.69 15.05 5.18
N GLU A 70 0.23 15.92 6.09
CA GLU A 70 -0.40 15.49 7.35
C GLU A 70 -1.84 14.98 7.14
N ARG A 71 -2.65 15.67 6.33
CA ARG A 71 -4.01 15.23 5.96
C ARG A 71 -3.99 13.85 5.32
N ALA A 72 -2.98 13.53 4.51
CA ALA A 72 -2.83 12.23 3.88
C ALA A 72 -2.69 11.07 4.91
N LEU A 73 -2.14 11.33 6.10
CA LEU A 73 -2.04 10.33 7.17
C LEU A 73 -3.40 10.05 7.83
N SER A 74 -4.28 11.06 7.85
CA SER A 74 -5.63 10.96 8.42
C SER A 74 -6.67 10.42 7.43
N ASP A 75 -6.40 10.39 6.12
CA ASP A 75 -7.33 9.89 5.10
C ASP A 75 -7.74 8.43 5.38
N SER A 76 -9.04 8.15 5.23
CA SER A 76 -9.70 6.86 5.49
C SER A 76 -9.92 6.00 4.25
N LEU A 77 -9.49 6.43 3.06
CA LEU A 77 -9.64 5.66 1.84
C LEU A 77 -8.85 4.34 1.86
N THR A 78 -9.53 3.25 1.51
CA THR A 78 -8.99 1.89 1.55
C THR A 78 -8.93 1.26 0.16
N VAL A 79 -7.87 0.52 -0.11
CA VAL A 79 -7.67 -0.23 -1.36
C VAL A 79 -7.41 -1.70 -1.04
N GLY A 80 -7.91 -2.58 -1.92
CA GLY A 80 -7.67 -4.03 -1.84
C GLY A 80 -6.47 -4.43 -2.69
N LEU A 81 -5.75 -5.46 -2.26
CA LEU A 81 -4.63 -6.03 -3.02
C LEU A 81 -5.12 -7.12 -3.98
N PRO A 82 -4.51 -7.24 -5.18
CA PRO A 82 -3.50 -6.35 -5.74
C PRO A 82 -4.13 -5.05 -6.27
N PHE A 83 -3.38 -3.95 -6.24
CA PHE A 83 -3.89 -2.62 -6.62
C PHE A 83 -2.98 -1.94 -7.64
N ARG A 84 -3.59 -1.29 -8.63
CA ARG A 84 -2.92 -0.39 -9.57
C ARG A 84 -3.72 0.89 -9.71
N GLU A 85 -3.03 2.03 -9.62
CA GLU A 85 -3.63 3.33 -9.86
C GLU A 85 -2.65 4.23 -10.60
N THR A 86 -3.17 5.01 -11.55
CA THR A 86 -2.44 6.09 -12.22
C THR A 86 -3.05 7.41 -11.77
N GLY A 87 -2.26 8.27 -11.17
CA GLY A 87 -2.71 9.54 -10.60
C GLY A 87 -1.91 10.74 -11.08
N VAL A 88 -2.40 11.92 -10.72
CA VAL A 88 -1.75 13.20 -11.02
C VAL A 88 -1.60 14.05 -9.77
N PHE A 89 -0.56 14.88 -9.75
CA PHE A 89 -0.43 15.98 -8.81
C PHE A 89 -0.86 17.28 -9.51
N LEU A 90 -1.62 18.10 -8.80
CA LEU A 90 -2.14 19.36 -9.33
C LEU A 90 -1.03 20.42 -9.31
N ALA A 91 -0.97 21.27 -10.34
CA ALA A 91 0.06 22.29 -10.43
C ALA A 91 -0.26 23.49 -9.52
N GLU A 92 -1.55 23.73 -9.31
CA GLU A 92 -2.11 24.86 -8.58
C GLU A 92 -2.21 24.65 -7.07
N ALA A 93 -2.07 23.41 -6.56
CA ALA A 93 -2.18 23.12 -5.14
C ALA A 93 -1.33 21.91 -4.74
N PRO A 94 -0.50 22.03 -3.68
CA PRO A 94 0.21 20.89 -3.11
C PRO A 94 -0.76 19.78 -2.69
N LEU A 95 -0.49 18.56 -3.14
CA LEU A 95 -1.30 17.38 -2.88
C LEU A 95 -0.42 16.22 -2.40
N ALA A 96 -0.96 15.42 -1.49
CA ALA A 96 -0.41 14.13 -1.13
C ALA A 96 -1.50 13.06 -1.30
N HIS A 97 -1.14 11.96 -1.96
CA HIS A 97 -2.00 10.79 -2.09
C HIS A 97 -1.70 9.81 -0.96
N SER A 98 -2.73 9.15 -0.44
CA SER A 98 -2.54 8.07 0.53
C SER A 98 -3.30 6.81 0.19
N TYR A 99 -2.87 5.67 0.72
CA TYR A 99 -3.49 4.38 0.46
C TYR A 99 -3.48 3.57 1.75
N ARG A 100 -4.66 3.33 2.34
CA ARG A 100 -4.79 2.34 3.42
C ARG A 100 -5.02 0.97 2.84
N VAL A 101 -4.19 0.02 3.24
CA VAL A 101 -4.23 -1.36 2.75
C VAL A 101 -4.16 -2.31 3.93
N ARG A 102 -5.13 -3.24 4.00
CA ARG A 102 -5.08 -4.35 4.94
C ARG A 102 -4.21 -5.45 4.34
N VAL A 103 -3.19 -5.85 5.08
CA VAL A 103 -2.26 -6.91 4.68
C VAL A 103 -2.44 -8.08 5.65
N PRO A 104 -2.89 -9.26 5.18
CA PRO A 104 -2.99 -10.44 6.01
C PRO A 104 -1.64 -10.86 6.59
N ALA A 105 -1.65 -11.56 7.71
CA ALA A 105 -0.47 -12.27 8.21
C ALA A 105 0.09 -13.21 7.13
N GLY A 106 1.41 -13.42 7.12
CA GLY A 106 2.04 -14.32 6.16
C GLY A 106 2.24 -13.75 4.76
N ARG A 107 2.05 -12.43 4.60
CA ARG A 107 2.23 -11.72 3.34
C ARG A 107 3.33 -10.66 3.44
N ARG A 108 4.03 -10.45 2.33
CA ARG A 108 4.89 -9.30 2.08
C ARG A 108 4.16 -8.33 1.16
N LEU A 109 3.96 -7.09 1.62
CA LEU A 109 3.53 -5.99 0.74
C LEU A 109 4.72 -5.55 -0.11
N VAL A 110 4.50 -5.43 -1.41
CA VAL A 110 5.46 -4.85 -2.37
C VAL A 110 4.82 -3.64 -3.01
N VAL A 111 5.50 -2.51 -2.90
CA VAL A 111 5.09 -1.21 -3.44
C VAL A 111 6.06 -0.82 -4.53
N ARG A 112 5.53 -0.52 -5.72
CA ARG A 112 6.28 0.09 -6.81
C ARG A 112 5.60 1.38 -7.22
N VAL A 113 6.38 2.44 -7.31
CA VAL A 113 5.93 3.74 -7.80
C VAL A 113 6.81 4.13 -8.97
N SER A 114 6.18 4.55 -10.06
CA SER A 114 6.85 5.03 -11.26
C SER A 114 6.26 6.37 -11.67
N THR A 115 7.08 7.24 -12.24
CA THR A 115 6.67 8.50 -12.85
C THR A 115 7.01 8.46 -14.35
N PRO A 116 6.29 9.20 -15.21
CA PRO A 116 6.67 9.31 -16.61
C PRO A 116 8.10 9.83 -16.79
N PRO A 117 8.80 9.49 -17.89
CA PRO A 117 10.14 10.02 -18.17
C PRO A 117 10.21 11.55 -18.22
N SER A 118 9.15 12.22 -18.66
CA SER A 118 9.05 13.69 -18.63
C SER A 118 9.16 14.29 -17.23
N ASP A 119 8.87 13.48 -16.20
CA ASP A 119 8.72 13.90 -14.82
C ASP A 119 9.91 13.46 -13.94
N SER A 120 10.93 12.81 -14.52
CA SER A 120 12.03 12.17 -13.77
C SER A 120 12.99 13.14 -13.07
N ALA A 121 12.87 14.44 -13.36
CA ALA A 121 13.68 15.51 -12.78
C ALA A 121 13.23 15.92 -11.37
N GLY A 122 11.99 15.61 -10.96
CA GLY A 122 11.48 15.93 -9.63
C GLY A 122 11.63 14.81 -8.59
N ARG A 123 11.51 15.17 -7.31
CA ARG A 123 11.48 14.20 -6.20
C ARG A 123 10.03 13.80 -5.89
N LEU A 124 9.79 12.49 -5.77
CA LEU A 124 8.55 11.91 -5.25
C LEU A 124 8.89 11.12 -3.98
N PHE A 125 8.35 11.56 -2.85
CA PHE A 125 8.52 10.91 -1.56
C PHE A 125 7.45 9.84 -1.39
N VAL A 126 7.87 8.66 -0.94
CA VAL A 126 6.99 7.52 -0.66
C VAL A 126 7.30 7.04 0.75
N ASP A 127 6.37 7.26 1.67
CA ASP A 127 6.47 6.83 3.07
C ASP A 127 5.48 5.70 3.34
N LEU A 128 5.85 4.78 4.23
CA LEU A 128 5.02 3.69 4.71
C LEU A 128 4.86 3.77 6.22
N PHE A 129 3.61 3.62 6.67
CA PHE A 129 3.23 3.63 8.06
C PHE A 129 2.40 2.41 8.41
N GLN A 130 2.46 1.99 9.67
CA GLN A 130 1.50 1.09 10.29
C GLN A 130 0.46 1.92 11.05
N ILE A 131 -0.82 1.67 10.81
CA ILE A 131 -1.89 2.26 11.63
C ILE A 131 -2.05 1.41 12.89
N ARG A 132 -1.70 1.98 14.05
CA ARG A 132 -1.89 1.34 15.37
C ARG A 132 -3.35 1.36 15.78
N GLU A 133 -3.72 0.58 16.79
CA GLU A 133 -5.09 0.52 17.35
C GLU A 133 -5.61 1.89 17.80
N ASN A 134 -4.74 2.76 18.33
CA ASN A 134 -5.09 4.13 18.70
C ASN A 134 -5.26 5.09 17.51
N GLY A 135 -5.21 4.59 16.28
CA GLY A 135 -5.32 5.35 15.04
C GLY A 135 -4.07 6.13 14.65
N LYS A 136 -3.01 6.17 15.48
CA LYS A 136 -1.79 6.92 15.17
C LYS A 136 -0.89 6.14 14.20
N PRO A 137 -0.41 6.77 13.13
CA PRO A 137 0.52 6.15 12.19
C PRO A 137 1.92 6.02 12.81
N LYS A 138 2.49 4.82 12.80
CA LYS A 138 3.91 4.54 13.09
C LYS A 138 4.67 4.45 11.78
N HIS A 139 5.69 5.27 11.58
CA HIS A 139 6.55 5.15 10.39
C HIS A 139 7.29 3.81 10.39
N LEU A 140 7.27 3.10 9.25
CA LEU A 140 7.96 1.82 9.05
C LEU A 140 9.12 1.93 8.07
N GLY A 141 9.06 2.86 7.12
CA GLY A 141 10.09 3.00 6.09
C GLY A 141 9.68 3.92 4.94
N PHE A 142 10.58 4.07 3.99
CA PHE A 142 10.39 4.92 2.81
C PHE A 142 11.04 4.29 1.58
N ALA A 143 10.54 4.64 0.39
CA ALA A 143 11.17 4.21 -0.86
C ALA A 143 12.39 5.07 -1.21
N LYS A 144 13.49 4.43 -1.61
CA LYS A 144 14.61 5.11 -2.28
C LYS A 144 14.25 5.37 -3.74
N LYS A 145 14.84 6.39 -4.37
CA LYS A 145 14.59 6.72 -5.79
C LYS A 145 14.80 5.48 -6.67
N GLY A 146 13.78 5.11 -7.44
CA GLY A 146 13.80 3.96 -8.34
C GLY A 146 13.74 2.57 -7.67
N ALA A 147 13.66 2.50 -6.34
CA ALA A 147 13.58 1.25 -5.60
C ALA A 147 12.12 0.92 -5.23
N ALA A 148 11.77 -0.36 -5.30
CA ALA A 148 10.55 -0.86 -4.67
C ALA A 148 10.70 -0.79 -3.15
N LEU A 149 9.59 -0.50 -2.46
CA LEU A 149 9.48 -0.62 -1.02
C LEU A 149 8.78 -1.94 -0.71
N SER A 150 9.32 -2.71 0.24
CA SER A 150 8.71 -3.96 0.69
C SER A 150 8.57 -3.97 2.21
N CYS A 151 7.47 -4.52 2.71
CA CYS A 151 7.23 -4.71 4.13
C CYS A 151 6.62 -6.07 4.37
N GLU A 152 7.25 -6.85 5.24
CA GLU A 152 6.68 -8.10 5.73
C GLU A 152 5.78 -7.81 6.91
N VAL A 153 4.76 -8.64 7.04
CA VAL A 153 3.70 -8.44 8.02
C VAL A 153 3.55 -9.74 8.80
N ALA A 154 4.02 -9.73 10.04
CA ALA A 154 3.97 -10.89 10.93
C ALA A 154 2.54 -11.24 11.36
N GLU A 155 1.70 -10.22 11.55
CA GLU A 155 0.31 -10.31 11.98
C GLU A 155 -0.55 -9.40 11.12
N GLU A 156 -1.82 -9.76 10.88
CA GLU A 156 -2.71 -8.93 10.05
C GLU A 156 -2.70 -7.47 10.51
N THR A 157 -2.38 -6.56 9.59
CA THR A 157 -2.26 -5.14 9.93
C THR A 157 -2.77 -4.23 8.82
N THR A 158 -3.07 -2.99 9.19
CA THR A 158 -3.40 -1.94 8.22
C THR A 158 -2.19 -1.05 8.03
N LEU A 159 -1.67 -1.02 6.81
CA LEU A 159 -0.60 -0.13 6.40
C LEU A 159 -1.18 1.09 5.69
N LEU A 160 -0.50 2.23 5.83
CA LEU A 160 -0.80 3.46 5.12
C LEU A 160 0.42 3.87 4.30
N LEU A 161 0.24 4.02 2.99
CA LEU A 161 1.22 4.68 2.13
C LEU A 161 0.89 6.15 1.98
N ARG A 162 1.93 7.00 1.91
CA ARG A 162 1.83 8.40 1.51
C ARG A 162 2.77 8.66 0.33
N LEU A 163 2.21 9.23 -0.75
CA LEU A 163 2.92 9.70 -1.93
C LEU A 163 2.81 11.22 -1.97
N GLN A 164 3.95 11.90 -1.93
CA GLN A 164 3.99 13.37 -1.94
C GLN A 164 5.17 13.86 -2.78
N PRO A 165 4.96 14.71 -3.80
CA PRO A 165 6.05 15.27 -4.58
C PRO A 165 6.73 16.39 -3.78
N GLU A 166 7.95 16.76 -4.16
CA GLU A 166 8.53 18.02 -3.70
C GLU A 166 7.67 19.21 -4.12
N LEU A 167 7.79 20.31 -3.38
CA LEU A 167 7.21 21.57 -3.80
C LEU A 167 7.91 22.00 -5.09
N SER A 168 7.17 22.04 -6.20
CA SER A 168 7.72 22.44 -7.49
C SER A 168 7.03 23.70 -8.00
N THR A 169 7.82 24.73 -8.29
CA THR A 169 7.46 25.75 -9.29
C THR A 169 7.40 25.08 -10.67
N PRO A 170 6.39 25.39 -11.48
CA PRO A 170 5.32 24.44 -11.78
C PRO A 170 5.81 23.06 -12.30
N GLY A 171 5.46 22.01 -11.56
CA GLY A 171 5.09 20.70 -12.12
C GLY A 171 6.20 19.78 -12.64
N LYS A 172 7.27 19.54 -11.85
CA LYS A 172 8.28 18.53 -12.23
C LYS A 172 7.78 17.09 -12.10
N VAL A 173 6.90 16.80 -11.13
CA VAL A 173 6.20 15.52 -11.04
C VAL A 173 4.71 15.80 -11.16
N ARG A 174 4.12 15.39 -12.28
CA ARG A 174 2.72 15.65 -12.61
C ARG A 174 1.91 14.38 -12.59
N ALA A 175 2.51 13.23 -12.83
CA ALA A 175 1.82 11.95 -12.80
C ALA A 175 2.65 10.85 -12.15
N PHE A 176 1.95 9.84 -11.64
CA PHE A 176 2.54 8.63 -11.10
C PHE A 176 1.69 7.41 -11.46
N THR A 177 2.31 6.24 -11.46
CA THR A 177 1.61 4.94 -11.38
C THR A 177 2.12 4.19 -10.17
N ILE A 178 1.21 3.77 -9.31
CA ILE A 178 1.48 2.93 -8.15
C ILE A 178 0.97 1.51 -8.39
N LEU A 179 1.78 0.54 -7.98
CA LEU A 179 1.43 -0.88 -7.92
C LEU A 179 1.62 -1.34 -6.48
N LEU A 180 0.57 -1.92 -5.90
CA LEU A 180 0.60 -2.55 -4.59
C LEU A 180 0.29 -4.03 -4.79
N GLU A 181 1.23 -4.89 -4.43
CA GLU A 181 1.14 -6.35 -4.59
C GLU A 181 1.32 -7.00 -3.22
N SER A 182 0.60 -8.09 -2.93
CA SER A 182 0.94 -8.97 -1.83
C SER A 182 1.59 -10.24 -2.36
N GLN A 183 2.69 -10.66 -1.75
CA GLN A 183 3.36 -11.92 -2.05
C GLN A 183 3.33 -12.84 -0.81
N PRO A 184 3.15 -14.15 -0.99
CA PRO A 184 3.28 -15.10 0.11
C PRO A 184 4.72 -15.11 0.65
N LEU A 185 4.89 -15.25 1.97
CA LEU A 185 6.22 -15.40 2.58
C LEU A 185 6.84 -16.77 2.29
N LEU A 186 6.00 -17.80 2.21
CA LEU A 186 6.39 -19.19 1.98
C LEU A 186 6.17 -19.58 0.52
N SER A 187 6.97 -20.52 0.03
CA SER A 187 6.72 -21.19 -1.24
C SER A 187 5.67 -22.29 -1.11
N PHE A 188 5.05 -22.66 -2.23
CA PHE A 188 4.08 -23.74 -2.23
C PHE A 188 4.77 -25.09 -1.92
N PRO A 189 4.31 -25.87 -0.92
CA PRO A 189 5.10 -26.95 -0.32
C PRO A 189 5.03 -28.29 -1.09
N VAL A 190 4.52 -28.31 -2.32
CA VAL A 190 4.44 -29.52 -3.16
C VAL A 190 4.84 -29.20 -4.59
N THR A 191 5.74 -30.00 -5.16
CA THR A 191 6.28 -29.80 -6.50
C THR A 191 5.18 -29.82 -7.57
N GLY A 192 5.17 -28.80 -8.45
CA GLY A 192 4.25 -28.72 -9.58
C GLY A 192 2.78 -28.54 -9.19
N ARG A 193 2.50 -28.19 -7.93
CA ARG A 193 1.15 -27.92 -7.42
C ARG A 193 0.98 -26.43 -7.11
N GLY A 194 -0.27 -26.03 -6.95
CA GLY A 194 -0.66 -24.67 -6.60
C GLY A 194 -2.07 -24.66 -6.04
N TYR A 195 -2.71 -23.49 -6.05
CA TYR A 195 -4.02 -23.32 -5.43
C TYR A 195 -5.09 -24.33 -5.88
N SER A 196 -5.12 -24.69 -7.17
CA SER A 196 -6.10 -25.64 -7.72
C SER A 196 -5.98 -27.07 -7.15
N SER A 197 -4.88 -27.37 -6.44
CA SER A 197 -4.66 -28.65 -5.78
C SER A 197 -5.12 -28.68 -4.31
N LEU A 198 -5.60 -27.55 -3.77
CA LEU A 198 -6.14 -27.49 -2.41
C LEU A 198 -7.52 -28.15 -2.37
N ILE A 199 -7.65 -29.18 -1.52
CA ILE A 199 -8.89 -29.98 -1.38
C ILE A 199 -9.58 -29.81 -0.03
N SER A 200 -8.88 -29.29 0.98
CA SER A 200 -9.45 -28.88 2.26
C SER A 200 -8.74 -27.63 2.77
N PHE A 201 -9.52 -26.72 3.35
CA PHE A 201 -9.03 -25.42 3.84
C PHE A 201 -9.05 -25.35 5.36
N TRP A 202 -8.39 -24.33 5.89
CA TRP A 202 -8.41 -23.98 7.30
C TRP A 202 -9.84 -23.88 7.84
N GLY A 203 -10.06 -24.33 9.08
CA GLY A 203 -11.35 -24.23 9.75
C GLY A 203 -12.40 -25.24 9.29
N ALA A 204 -12.12 -26.10 8.30
CA ALA A 204 -13.04 -27.16 7.90
C ALA A 204 -13.33 -28.13 9.07
N ALA A 205 -14.59 -28.53 9.22
CA ALA A 205 -15.00 -29.45 10.29
C ALA A 205 -14.31 -30.82 10.14
N ARG A 206 -13.85 -31.38 11.26
CA ARG A 206 -13.20 -32.68 11.36
C ARG A 206 -13.81 -33.50 12.49
N ASP A 207 -13.71 -34.81 12.39
CA ASP A 207 -14.18 -35.76 13.41
C ASP A 207 -15.64 -35.51 13.83
N GLY A 208 -16.53 -35.27 12.85
CA GLY A 208 -17.94 -34.95 13.10
C GLY A 208 -18.19 -33.57 13.71
N GLY A 209 -17.28 -32.61 13.53
CA GLY A 209 -17.40 -31.24 14.05
C GLY A 209 -16.72 -31.01 15.40
N ARG A 210 -16.07 -32.02 15.97
CA ARG A 210 -15.35 -31.93 17.26
C ARG A 210 -14.01 -31.19 17.15
N ARG A 211 -13.47 -31.08 15.93
CA ARG A 211 -12.20 -30.44 15.61
C ARG A 211 -12.35 -29.55 14.40
N LEU A 212 -11.55 -28.48 14.34
CA LEU A 212 -11.36 -27.68 13.13
C LEU A 212 -10.04 -28.06 12.47
N HIS A 213 -10.00 -27.97 11.14
CA HIS A 213 -8.81 -28.26 10.37
C HIS A 213 -7.75 -27.15 10.55
N GLU A 214 -6.63 -27.48 11.19
CA GLU A 214 -5.52 -26.56 11.49
C GLU A 214 -4.46 -26.50 10.36
N GLY A 215 -4.91 -26.50 9.11
CA GLY A 215 -4.00 -26.46 7.97
C GLY A 215 -4.71 -26.38 6.63
N VAL A 216 -3.96 -26.71 5.59
CA VAL A 216 -4.49 -26.94 4.24
C VAL A 216 -4.08 -28.33 3.73
N ASP A 217 -4.98 -28.99 3.02
CA ASP A 217 -4.69 -30.28 2.39
C ASP A 217 -4.48 -30.08 0.88
N ILE A 218 -3.34 -30.53 0.38
CA ILE A 218 -2.89 -30.36 -1.00
C ILE A 218 -2.83 -31.73 -1.67
N ALA A 219 -3.76 -31.99 -2.59
CA ALA A 219 -3.82 -33.23 -3.35
C ALA A 219 -2.65 -33.35 -4.33
N ALA A 220 -1.97 -34.50 -4.29
CA ALA A 220 -0.96 -34.87 -5.26
C ALA A 220 -0.78 -36.40 -5.26
N PRO A 221 -0.34 -37.01 -6.38
CA PRO A 221 -0.04 -38.43 -6.42
C PRO A 221 0.93 -38.84 -5.32
N ARG A 222 0.74 -40.04 -4.76
CA ARG A 222 1.71 -40.65 -3.83
C ARG A 222 3.10 -40.62 -4.47
N GLY A 223 4.12 -40.26 -3.70
CA GLY A 223 5.48 -40.14 -4.20
C GLY A 223 5.84 -38.75 -4.75
N THR A 224 4.89 -37.83 -4.89
CA THR A 224 5.21 -36.44 -5.30
C THR A 224 6.12 -35.78 -4.25
N PRO A 225 7.20 -35.07 -4.64
CA PRO A 225 8.08 -34.43 -3.66
C PRO A 225 7.39 -33.31 -2.88
N VAL A 226 7.49 -33.38 -1.55
CA VAL A 226 7.12 -32.35 -0.58
C VAL A 226 8.34 -31.46 -0.33
N LEU A 227 8.18 -30.16 -0.51
CA LEU A 227 9.26 -29.19 -0.52
C LEU A 227 9.28 -28.35 0.77
N ALA A 228 10.47 -27.97 1.21
CA ALA A 228 10.66 -26.98 2.26
C ALA A 228 10.10 -25.63 1.80
N ALA A 229 9.11 -25.11 2.52
CA ALA A 229 8.39 -23.90 2.12
C ALA A 229 9.23 -22.62 2.34
N ALA A 230 10.21 -22.66 3.24
CA ALA A 230 11.18 -21.61 3.55
C ALA A 230 12.60 -22.16 3.72
N ASP A 231 13.57 -21.27 3.85
CA ASP A 231 14.89 -21.63 4.39
C ASP A 231 14.75 -21.94 5.88
N GLY A 232 15.49 -22.92 6.40
CA GLY A 232 15.38 -23.24 7.80
C GLY A 232 16.11 -24.50 8.25
N VAL A 233 15.64 -25.05 9.36
CA VAL A 233 16.18 -26.27 9.97
C VAL A 233 15.06 -27.25 10.25
N VAL A 234 15.25 -28.51 9.88
CA VAL A 234 14.33 -29.59 10.24
C VAL A 234 14.50 -29.89 11.73
N THR A 235 13.49 -29.60 12.54
CA THR A 235 13.57 -29.75 14.00
C THR A 235 13.19 -31.14 14.45
N GLN A 236 12.26 -31.79 13.75
CA GLN A 236 11.77 -33.12 14.12
C GLN A 236 11.30 -33.89 12.88
N VAL A 237 11.57 -35.19 12.88
CA VAL A 237 11.05 -36.17 11.92
C VAL A 237 10.48 -37.31 12.75
N THR A 238 9.18 -37.55 12.66
CA THR A 238 8.49 -38.42 13.63
C THR A 238 7.27 -39.12 13.01
N THR A 239 6.73 -40.09 13.73
CA THR A 239 5.47 -40.75 13.37
C THR A 239 4.46 -40.55 14.49
N ASN A 240 3.24 -40.12 14.17
CA ASN A 240 2.16 -40.01 15.15
C ASN A 240 0.81 -40.47 14.59
N ARG A 241 -0.18 -40.64 15.47
CA ARG A 241 -1.50 -41.19 15.10
C ARG A 241 -2.26 -40.33 14.09
N LEU A 242 -2.19 -39.01 14.21
CA LEU A 242 -2.96 -38.09 13.37
C LEU A 242 -2.26 -37.89 12.02
N GLY A 243 -1.05 -37.34 12.02
CA GLY A 243 -0.30 -37.03 10.81
C GLY A 243 0.38 -38.23 10.15
N GLY A 244 0.49 -39.38 10.81
CA GLY A 244 1.29 -40.49 10.29
C GLY A 244 2.77 -40.10 10.27
N LEU A 245 3.42 -40.23 9.11
CA LEU A 245 4.80 -39.76 8.91
C LEU A 245 4.81 -38.23 8.74
N VAL A 246 5.58 -37.56 9.61
CA VAL A 246 5.59 -36.10 9.75
C VAL A 246 7.01 -35.52 9.71
N VAL A 247 7.16 -34.35 9.11
CA VAL A 247 8.35 -33.49 9.25
C VAL A 247 7.94 -32.15 9.86
N TYR A 248 8.73 -31.66 10.82
CA TYR A 248 8.65 -30.29 11.34
C TYR A 248 9.87 -29.51 10.87
N GLN A 249 9.64 -28.31 10.35
CA GLN A 249 10.68 -27.37 9.95
C GLN A 249 10.52 -26.06 10.73
N GLN A 250 11.62 -25.56 11.28
CA GLN A 250 11.69 -24.19 11.78
C GLN A 250 12.18 -23.25 10.67
N ASP A 251 11.36 -22.27 10.32
CA ASP A 251 11.74 -21.12 9.50
C ASP A 251 12.66 -20.20 10.31
N THR A 252 13.85 -19.94 9.75
CA THR A 252 14.89 -19.12 10.39
C THR A 252 14.72 -17.62 10.17
N GLU A 253 13.92 -17.21 9.18
CA GLU A 253 13.70 -15.79 8.84
C GLU A 253 12.51 -15.22 9.62
N HIS A 254 11.42 -15.99 9.72
CA HIS A 254 10.15 -15.49 10.27
C HIS A 254 9.73 -16.13 11.60
N SER A 255 10.58 -16.98 12.19
CA SER A 255 10.32 -17.64 13.49
C SER A 255 9.02 -18.47 13.50
N MET A 256 8.76 -19.22 12.43
CA MET A 256 7.58 -20.08 12.28
C MET A 256 7.95 -21.56 12.32
N THR A 257 7.09 -22.38 12.92
CA THR A 257 7.16 -23.83 12.74
C THR A 257 6.21 -24.25 11.60
N LEU A 258 6.72 -25.05 10.67
CA LEU A 258 6.00 -25.58 9.52
C LEU A 258 5.83 -27.09 9.69
N TYR A 259 4.62 -27.56 9.47
CA TYR A 259 4.22 -28.95 9.70
C TYR A 259 3.85 -29.62 8.38
N TYR A 260 4.47 -30.76 8.08
CA TYR A 260 4.25 -31.54 6.87
C TYR A 260 3.82 -32.95 7.27
N ALA A 261 2.61 -33.36 6.92
CA ALA A 261 2.03 -34.64 7.38
C ALA A 261 1.45 -35.49 6.25
N HIS A 262 1.05 -36.70 6.63
CA HIS A 262 0.55 -37.76 5.76
C HIS A 262 1.59 -38.28 4.76
N LEU A 263 2.88 -38.11 5.05
CA LEU A 263 3.96 -38.46 4.13
C LEU A 263 3.99 -39.97 3.86
N HIS A 264 4.32 -40.37 2.64
CA HIS A 264 4.64 -41.77 2.32
C HIS A 264 6.07 -42.12 2.77
N LYS A 265 6.99 -41.14 2.69
CA LYS A 265 8.40 -41.30 3.05
C LYS A 265 8.95 -39.96 3.55
N GLN A 266 9.71 -40.00 4.64
CA GLN A 266 10.51 -38.88 5.13
C GLN A 266 11.91 -39.00 4.54
N LEU A 267 12.41 -37.93 3.92
CA LEU A 267 13.75 -37.87 3.33
C LEU A 267 14.68 -36.96 4.16
N ALA A 268 14.09 -35.97 4.83
CA ALA A 268 14.79 -35.10 5.75
C ALA A 268 15.21 -35.81 7.05
N ARG A 269 16.18 -35.23 7.76
CA ARG A 269 16.66 -35.68 9.07
C ARG A 269 16.60 -34.55 10.10
N PRO A 270 16.38 -34.83 11.39
CA PRO A 270 16.50 -33.82 12.45
C PRO A 270 17.87 -33.12 12.42
N GLY A 271 17.88 -31.81 12.62
CA GLY A 271 19.07 -30.96 12.54
C GLY A 271 19.51 -30.57 11.12
N GLN A 272 18.89 -31.12 10.07
CA GLN A 272 19.22 -30.79 8.70
C GLN A 272 18.86 -29.33 8.38
N ARG A 273 19.84 -28.56 7.90
CA ARG A 273 19.60 -27.26 7.27
C ARG A 273 19.03 -27.48 5.87
N VAL A 274 17.95 -26.79 5.55
CA VAL A 274 17.27 -26.87 4.27
C VAL A 274 17.08 -25.48 3.68
N ARG A 275 17.16 -25.39 2.37
CA ARG A 275 16.75 -24.21 1.60
C ARG A 275 15.34 -24.40 1.08
N ARG A 276 14.65 -23.29 0.85
CA ARG A 276 13.38 -23.23 0.15
C ARG A 276 13.48 -24.06 -1.14
N GLY A 277 12.56 -25.03 -1.30
CA GLY A 277 12.54 -25.94 -2.43
C GLY A 277 13.28 -27.26 -2.25
N ASP A 278 14.03 -27.46 -1.16
CA ASP A 278 14.63 -28.77 -0.85
C ASP A 278 13.53 -29.80 -0.55
N THR A 279 13.72 -31.05 -0.99
CA THR A 279 12.74 -32.11 -0.74
C THR A 279 12.86 -32.64 0.70
N LEU A 280 11.77 -32.54 1.46
CA LEU A 280 11.68 -33.03 2.84
C LEU A 280 11.14 -34.46 2.93
N GLY A 281 10.32 -34.86 1.97
CA GLY A 281 9.63 -36.13 1.96
C GLY A 281 8.78 -36.30 0.71
N LEU A 282 7.97 -37.35 0.68
CA LEU A 282 7.11 -37.68 -0.43
C LEU A 282 5.65 -37.75 0.02
N VAL A 283 4.73 -37.22 -0.79
CA VAL A 283 3.29 -37.25 -0.53
C VAL A 283 2.80 -38.68 -0.34
N GLY A 284 1.87 -38.86 0.61
CA GLY A 284 1.24 -40.14 0.92
C GLY A 284 -0.16 -39.94 1.48
N ASN A 285 -0.58 -40.87 2.34
CA ASN A 285 -1.84 -40.80 3.08
C ASN A 285 -1.72 -41.50 4.46
N THR A 286 -0.53 -41.51 5.08
CA THR A 286 -0.34 -42.20 6.37
C THR A 286 -1.06 -41.50 7.52
N GLY A 287 -1.27 -42.19 8.65
CA GLY A 287 -1.97 -41.63 9.81
C GLY A 287 -3.48 -41.73 9.65
N ASN A 288 -4.22 -40.72 10.10
CA ASN A 288 -5.68 -40.71 9.98
C ASN A 288 -6.19 -40.49 8.54
N ALA A 289 -5.30 -40.19 7.60
CA ALA A 289 -5.61 -40.03 6.18
C ALA A 289 -5.67 -41.36 5.39
N VAL A 290 -5.46 -42.51 6.03
CA VAL A 290 -5.30 -43.81 5.34
C VAL A 290 -6.47 -44.21 4.45
N THR A 291 -7.69 -43.77 4.78
CA THR A 291 -8.91 -44.03 4.01
C THR A 291 -9.21 -42.96 2.95
N THR A 292 -8.33 -41.97 2.79
CA THR A 292 -8.48 -40.86 1.84
C THR A 292 -7.46 -40.97 0.70
N GLY A 293 -7.67 -40.18 -0.36
CA GLY A 293 -6.71 -40.04 -1.46
C GLY A 293 -5.39 -39.39 -1.01
N PRO A 294 -4.25 -39.68 -1.66
CA PRO A 294 -2.96 -39.08 -1.29
C PRO A 294 -2.95 -37.55 -1.33
N HIS A 295 -2.44 -36.95 -0.26
CA HIS A 295 -2.31 -35.49 -0.11
C HIS A 295 -1.23 -35.14 0.92
N LEU A 296 -0.74 -33.90 0.86
CA LEU A 296 0.03 -33.29 1.95
C LEU A 296 -0.94 -32.52 2.84
N HIS A 297 -0.91 -32.77 4.14
CA HIS A 297 -1.42 -31.80 5.11
C HIS A 297 -0.28 -30.84 5.49
N PHE A 298 -0.51 -29.53 5.29
CA PHE A 298 0.45 -28.48 5.57
C PHE A 298 -0.09 -27.52 6.64
N GLY A 299 0.65 -27.34 7.72
CA GLY A 299 0.31 -26.45 8.83
C GLY A 299 1.37 -25.37 9.05
N VAL A 300 0.94 -24.19 9.49
CA VAL A 300 1.80 -23.05 9.82
C VAL A 300 1.53 -22.64 11.26
N TYR A 301 2.59 -22.50 12.05
CA TYR A 301 2.53 -22.17 13.48
C TYR A 301 3.46 -20.97 13.75
N PRO A 302 2.94 -19.73 13.68
CA PRO A 302 3.74 -18.52 13.93
C PRO A 302 4.02 -18.31 15.43
N ASN A 303 5.26 -17.99 15.80
CA ASN A 303 5.65 -17.37 17.08
C ASN A 303 4.95 -17.91 18.35
N TYR A 304 4.77 -19.23 18.48
CA TYR A 304 4.10 -19.87 19.62
C TYR A 304 2.63 -19.44 19.85
N GLN A 305 1.98 -18.80 18.87
CA GLN A 305 0.59 -18.32 18.96
C GLN A 305 -0.45 -19.40 18.57
N GLY A 306 -0.01 -20.64 18.35
CA GLY A 306 -0.84 -21.73 17.87
C GLY A 306 -0.85 -21.83 16.34
N ALA A 307 -1.80 -22.61 15.80
CA ALA A 307 -1.94 -22.79 14.37
C ALA A 307 -2.55 -21.55 13.71
N ALA A 308 -2.09 -21.20 12.51
CA ALA A 308 -2.65 -20.15 11.68
C ALA A 308 -3.08 -20.70 10.32
N ASP A 309 -4.03 -20.03 9.65
CA ASP A 309 -4.42 -20.36 8.27
C ASP A 309 -3.18 -20.32 7.36
N PRO A 310 -2.75 -21.45 6.77
CA PRO A 310 -1.58 -21.47 5.89
C PRO A 310 -1.82 -20.78 4.54
N LEU A 311 -3.08 -20.62 4.11
CA LEU A 311 -3.39 -20.17 2.76
C LEU A 311 -2.78 -18.79 2.43
N PRO A 312 -2.87 -17.77 3.30
CA PRO A 312 -2.13 -16.53 3.16
C PRO A 312 -0.62 -16.72 2.98
N TYR A 313 0.00 -17.70 3.63
CA TYR A 313 1.45 -17.87 3.60
C TYR A 313 1.98 -18.48 2.30
N VAL A 314 1.16 -19.21 1.54
CA VAL A 314 1.62 -19.99 0.37
C VAL A 314 0.91 -19.66 -0.95
N ASP A 315 -0.23 -18.97 -0.95
CA ASP A 315 -1.00 -18.69 -2.17
C ASP A 315 -0.39 -17.54 -2.99
N PRO A 316 0.12 -17.80 -4.22
CA PRO A 316 0.69 -16.76 -5.08
C PRO A 316 -0.37 -16.01 -5.90
N ARG A 317 -1.65 -16.38 -5.81
CA ARG A 317 -2.70 -15.70 -6.58
C ARG A 317 -2.96 -14.30 -6.04
N GLY A 318 -3.39 -13.42 -6.93
CA GLY A 318 -3.69 -12.03 -6.57
C GLY A 318 -2.44 -11.17 -6.39
N SER A 319 -1.29 -11.54 -6.97
CA SER A 319 -0.13 -10.64 -7.01
C SER A 319 -0.20 -9.61 -8.15
N GLN A 320 -0.91 -9.89 -9.26
CA GLN A 320 -0.96 -8.97 -10.41
C GLN A 320 -2.18 -8.04 -10.38
N PRO A 321 -2.01 -6.71 -10.37
CA PRO A 321 -3.13 -5.79 -10.35
C PRO A 321 -3.78 -5.62 -11.72
N ALA A 322 -5.10 -5.50 -11.74
CA ALA A 322 -5.86 -5.25 -12.96
C ALA A 322 -5.44 -3.92 -13.64
N PRO A 323 -5.52 -3.83 -14.98
CA PRO A 323 -5.18 -2.62 -15.71
C PRO A 323 -6.15 -1.47 -15.40
N VAL A 324 -5.67 -0.24 -15.56
CA VAL A 324 -6.51 0.96 -15.51
C VAL A 324 -7.32 1.04 -16.81
N THR A 325 -8.64 1.12 -16.72
CA THR A 325 -9.55 1.23 -17.88
C THR A 325 -10.24 2.58 -17.96
N ALA A 326 -10.35 3.32 -16.85
CA ALA A 326 -10.83 4.69 -16.83
C ALA A 326 -9.87 5.63 -17.59
N ASN A 327 -10.44 6.62 -18.28
CA ASN A 327 -9.68 7.52 -19.15
C ASN A 327 -8.77 8.46 -18.33
N THR A 328 -7.46 8.22 -18.37
CA THR A 328 -6.46 9.01 -17.63
C THR A 328 -6.28 10.44 -18.16
N ARG A 329 -6.73 10.75 -19.38
CA ARG A 329 -6.67 12.12 -19.93
C ARG A 329 -7.64 13.08 -19.23
N ARG A 330 -8.57 12.57 -18.42
CA ARG A 330 -9.51 13.37 -17.61
C ARG A 330 -8.95 13.77 -16.25
N LEU A 331 -7.83 13.19 -15.83
CA LEU A 331 -7.22 13.46 -14.52
C LEU A 331 -6.76 14.92 -14.42
N GLY A 332 -6.96 15.51 -13.25
CA GLY A 332 -6.69 16.92 -12.97
C GLY A 332 -7.75 17.89 -13.50
N GLY A 333 -8.60 17.47 -14.45
CA GLY A 333 -9.70 18.28 -14.94
C GLY A 333 -10.90 18.31 -13.98
N TYR A 334 -11.89 19.13 -14.32
CA TYR A 334 -13.21 19.05 -13.70
C TYR A 334 -14.15 18.15 -14.50
N MET A 335 -14.97 17.39 -13.78
CA MET A 335 -16.07 16.59 -14.31
C MET A 335 -17.31 16.83 -13.45
N ARG A 336 -18.44 16.26 -13.87
CA ARG A 336 -19.64 16.23 -13.04
C ARG A 336 -20.33 14.88 -13.07
N THR A 337 -21.11 14.60 -12.03
CA THR A 337 -21.99 13.43 -11.96
C THR A 337 -23.10 13.51 -13.02
N ALA A 338 -23.42 12.37 -13.66
CA ALA A 338 -24.46 12.28 -14.69
C ALA A 338 -25.81 11.70 -14.19
N PRO A 339 -25.84 10.65 -13.35
CA PRO A 339 -27.08 10.11 -12.80
C PRO A 339 -27.79 11.08 -11.85
N SER A 340 -29.06 10.80 -11.52
CA SER A 340 -29.83 11.57 -10.51
C SER A 340 -29.12 11.63 -9.16
N TRP A 341 -28.46 10.53 -8.77
CA TRP A 341 -27.56 10.45 -7.65
C TRP A 341 -26.52 9.34 -7.87
N MET A 342 -25.38 9.42 -7.19
CA MET A 342 -24.39 8.34 -7.13
C MET A 342 -23.59 8.36 -5.84
N ALA A 343 -23.06 7.21 -5.41
CA ALA A 343 -22.29 7.11 -4.18
C ALA A 343 -20.83 7.53 -4.37
N LEU A 344 -20.34 8.41 -3.49
CA LEU A 344 -18.90 8.58 -3.25
C LEU A 344 -18.46 7.51 -2.24
N ARG A 345 -17.55 6.63 -2.63
CA ARG A 345 -17.16 5.45 -1.84
C ARG A 345 -15.80 5.60 -1.19
N LYS A 346 -15.60 4.90 -0.07
CA LYS A 346 -14.29 4.84 0.61
C LYS A 346 -13.29 3.86 -0.04
N SER A 347 -13.73 3.07 -1.02
CA SER A 347 -12.92 2.09 -1.74
C SER A 347 -13.48 1.87 -3.15
N PRO A 348 -12.64 1.57 -4.17
CA PRO A 348 -13.07 1.40 -5.57
C PRO A 348 -13.72 0.04 -5.82
N LYS A 349 -14.81 -0.25 -5.10
CA LYS A 349 -15.62 -1.47 -5.27
C LYS A 349 -17.10 -1.18 -5.06
N THR A 350 -17.97 -1.82 -5.83
CA THR A 350 -19.42 -1.55 -5.86
C THR A 350 -20.12 -1.82 -4.52
N GLY A 351 -19.58 -2.72 -3.69
CA GLY A 351 -20.09 -3.02 -2.34
C GLY A 351 -19.39 -2.28 -1.18
N ALA A 352 -18.48 -1.34 -1.44
CA ALA A 352 -17.86 -0.56 -0.37
C ALA A 352 -18.86 0.40 0.28
N LEU A 353 -18.67 0.66 1.57
CA LEU A 353 -19.41 1.69 2.31
C LEU A 353 -19.43 3.00 1.50
N ALA A 354 -20.65 3.47 1.19
CA ALA A 354 -20.87 4.79 0.64
C ALA A 354 -20.58 5.81 1.74
N GLY A 355 -19.64 6.73 1.49
CA GLY A 355 -19.38 7.84 2.39
C GLY A 355 -20.49 8.88 2.31
N MET A 356 -20.93 9.20 1.09
CA MET A 356 -22.02 10.14 0.85
C MET A 356 -22.65 9.90 -0.52
N ASN A 357 -23.86 10.45 -0.73
CA ASN A 357 -24.50 10.50 -2.03
C ASN A 357 -24.25 11.85 -2.70
N LEU A 358 -23.86 11.81 -3.96
CA LEU A 358 -23.63 12.96 -4.83
C LEU A 358 -24.84 13.14 -5.73
N PRO A 359 -25.56 14.27 -5.67
CA PRO A 359 -26.63 14.59 -6.61
C PRO A 359 -26.15 14.68 -8.06
N LYS A 360 -27.08 14.77 -9.01
CA LYS A 360 -26.78 15.08 -10.41
C LYS A 360 -26.06 16.42 -10.55
N ASN A 361 -25.17 16.51 -11.53
CA ASN A 361 -24.37 17.70 -11.84
C ASN A 361 -23.44 18.17 -10.71
N THR A 362 -23.16 17.31 -9.72
CA THR A 362 -22.15 17.60 -8.71
C THR A 362 -20.78 17.68 -9.36
N VAL A 363 -20.12 18.84 -9.24
CA VAL A 363 -18.78 19.06 -9.80
C VAL A 363 -17.72 18.45 -8.89
N LEU A 364 -16.73 17.80 -9.50
CA LEU A 364 -15.63 17.14 -8.82
C LEU A 364 -14.39 17.08 -9.71
N ARG A 365 -13.25 16.67 -9.14
CA ARG A 365 -11.98 16.53 -9.85
C ARG A 365 -11.43 15.11 -9.74
N PRO A 366 -11.29 14.36 -10.85
CA PRO A 366 -10.55 13.11 -10.85
C PRO A 366 -9.05 13.35 -10.60
N LEU A 367 -8.53 12.78 -9.52
CA LEU A 367 -7.11 12.86 -9.13
C LEU A 367 -6.34 11.61 -9.55
N ALA A 368 -7.01 10.47 -9.62
CA ALA A 368 -6.40 9.23 -10.07
C ALA A 368 -7.43 8.24 -10.63
N ALA A 369 -6.94 7.23 -11.34
CA ALA A 369 -7.73 6.22 -12.02
C ALA A 369 -7.24 4.80 -11.68
N THR A 370 -8.18 3.92 -11.34
CA THR A 370 -7.93 2.49 -11.04
C THR A 370 -9.06 1.65 -11.61
N GLN A 371 -8.74 0.66 -12.44
CA GLN A 371 -9.75 -0.07 -13.24
C GLN A 371 -10.76 0.91 -13.87
N GLY A 372 -12.07 0.69 -13.71
CA GLY A 372 -13.16 1.58 -14.15
C GLY A 372 -13.54 2.68 -13.16
N TRP A 373 -12.71 2.98 -12.16
CA TRP A 373 -12.98 3.95 -11.10
C TRP A 373 -12.07 5.17 -11.20
N TYR A 374 -12.57 6.31 -10.75
CA TYR A 374 -11.74 7.47 -10.40
C TYR A 374 -11.68 7.64 -8.89
N ARG A 375 -10.49 7.94 -8.39
CA ARG A 375 -10.31 8.67 -7.13
C ARG A 375 -10.56 10.14 -7.42
N VAL A 376 -11.46 10.76 -6.68
CA VAL A 376 -11.90 12.14 -6.89
C VAL A 376 -11.74 12.98 -5.63
N ALA A 377 -11.52 14.27 -5.83
CA ALA A 377 -11.72 15.29 -4.81
C ALA A 377 -13.00 16.07 -5.12
N LEU A 378 -13.81 16.26 -4.09
CA LEU A 378 -14.88 17.24 -4.08
C LEU A 378 -14.30 18.64 -3.76
N PRO A 379 -15.05 19.72 -4.04
CA PRO A 379 -14.58 21.09 -3.81
C PRO A 379 -14.27 21.45 -2.35
N ASP A 380 -14.88 20.76 -1.39
CA ASP A 380 -14.59 20.86 0.06
C ASP A 380 -13.32 20.08 0.48
N GLY A 381 -12.63 19.45 -0.48
CA GLY A 381 -11.48 18.58 -0.22
C GLY A 381 -11.84 17.15 0.17
N THR A 382 -13.12 16.79 0.25
CA THR A 382 -13.55 15.41 0.54
C THR A 382 -13.08 14.48 -0.58
N LEU A 383 -12.36 13.42 -0.19
CA LEU A 383 -11.84 12.39 -1.10
C LEU A 383 -12.74 11.16 -1.14
N GLY A 384 -12.83 10.53 -2.31
CA GLY A 384 -13.45 9.21 -2.45
C GLY A 384 -13.33 8.63 -3.84
N TYR A 385 -14.00 7.50 -4.06
CA TYR A 385 -14.02 6.79 -5.32
C TYR A 385 -15.42 6.82 -5.95
N VAL A 386 -15.44 6.97 -7.27
CA VAL A 386 -16.65 6.98 -8.10
C VAL A 386 -16.44 6.14 -9.36
N GLN A 387 -17.52 5.57 -9.89
CA GLN A 387 -17.48 4.86 -11.17
C GLN A 387 -17.25 5.86 -12.31
N ALA A 388 -16.22 5.63 -13.13
CA ALA A 388 -15.85 6.54 -14.22
C ALA A 388 -16.98 6.72 -15.24
N ALA A 389 -17.72 5.64 -15.52
CA ALA A 389 -18.87 5.65 -16.44
C ALA A 389 -20.05 6.51 -15.95
N GLN A 390 -20.08 6.90 -14.67
CA GLN A 390 -21.13 7.76 -14.10
C GLN A 390 -20.74 9.25 -14.11
N LEU A 391 -19.56 9.58 -14.61
CA LEU A 391 -19.11 10.95 -14.80
C LEU A 391 -19.21 11.39 -16.25
N GLN A 392 -19.38 12.69 -16.45
CA GLN A 392 -19.35 13.35 -17.74
C GLN A 392 -18.48 14.60 -17.69
N ALA A 393 -18.00 15.04 -18.86
CA ALA A 393 -17.28 16.30 -18.98
C ALA A 393 -18.18 17.49 -18.62
N LEU A 394 -17.58 18.60 -18.20
CA LEU A 394 -18.31 19.84 -17.98
C LEU A 394 -18.78 20.43 -19.32
N GLY A 395 -20.07 20.28 -19.60
CA GLY A 395 -20.76 21.03 -20.66
C GLY A 395 -21.60 22.16 -20.07
N ARG A 396 -22.08 23.09 -20.90
CA ARG A 396 -23.01 24.14 -20.46
C ARG A 396 -24.37 23.51 -20.15
N LEU A 397 -24.90 23.71 -18.94
CA LEU A 397 -26.23 23.23 -18.55
C LEU A 397 -27.30 24.24 -18.92
N ARG A 398 -27.09 25.49 -18.53
CA ARG A 398 -28.00 26.61 -18.79
C ARG A 398 -27.26 27.93 -18.75
N LYS A 399 -27.83 28.96 -19.36
CA LYS A 399 -27.41 30.35 -19.20
C LYS A 399 -28.13 30.95 -17.99
N GLN A 400 -27.45 31.78 -17.22
CA GLN A 400 -28.00 32.43 -16.04
C GLN A 400 -27.49 33.87 -15.92
N THR A 401 -28.31 34.73 -15.34
CA THR A 401 -27.97 36.11 -14.97
C THR A 401 -28.33 36.33 -13.52
N PHE A 402 -27.58 37.17 -12.81
CA PHE A 402 -27.86 37.50 -11.41
C PHE A 402 -28.45 38.91 -11.32
N PRO A 403 -29.49 39.17 -10.52
CA PRO A 403 -30.11 40.50 -10.42
C PRO A 403 -29.20 41.52 -9.73
N VAL A 404 -28.26 41.04 -8.93
CA VAL A 404 -27.31 41.83 -8.15
C VAL A 404 -25.87 41.38 -8.45
N VAL A 405 -24.91 42.18 -8.01
CA VAL A 405 -23.49 41.83 -8.07
C VAL A 405 -23.24 40.53 -7.29
N GLN A 406 -22.45 39.62 -7.86
CA GLN A 406 -22.08 38.35 -7.25
C GLN A 406 -20.56 38.22 -7.19
N ALA A 407 -20.04 37.63 -6.12
CA ALA A 407 -18.64 37.25 -6.07
C ALA A 407 -18.43 35.96 -6.88
N LEU A 408 -17.45 35.97 -7.79
CA LEU A 408 -16.93 34.77 -8.42
C LEU A 408 -15.78 34.25 -7.55
N LEU A 409 -15.99 33.11 -6.91
CA LEU A 409 -15.09 32.53 -5.92
C LEU A 409 -14.20 31.44 -6.55
N ALA A 410 -13.00 31.25 -5.99
CA ALA A 410 -12.10 30.17 -6.40
C ALA A 410 -12.59 28.78 -5.94
N ALA A 411 -13.26 28.72 -4.78
CA ALA A 411 -13.87 27.53 -4.20
C ALA A 411 -15.27 27.84 -3.62
N PRO A 412 -16.11 26.82 -3.34
CA PRO A 412 -17.45 27.03 -2.78
C PRO A 412 -17.47 27.20 -1.25
N GLU A 413 -16.34 27.12 -0.53
CA GLU A 413 -16.30 27.27 0.94
C GLU A 413 -15.44 28.46 1.38
N ILE A 414 -15.81 29.11 2.50
CA ILE A 414 -15.15 30.30 3.03
C ILE A 414 -14.24 29.90 4.21
N PRO A 415 -13.03 30.48 4.32
CA PRO A 415 -12.47 31.54 3.48
C PRO A 415 -11.93 31.00 2.15
N THR A 416 -12.33 31.65 1.06
CA THR A 416 -11.82 31.44 -0.30
C THR A 416 -11.55 32.79 -0.93
N ASP A 417 -10.57 32.83 -1.83
CA ASP A 417 -10.31 34.02 -2.61
C ASP A 417 -11.48 34.33 -3.54
N THR A 418 -11.85 35.61 -3.56
CA THR A 418 -12.72 36.15 -4.59
C THR A 418 -11.86 36.41 -5.82
N LEU A 419 -12.14 35.68 -6.90
CA LEU A 419 -11.45 35.88 -8.18
C LEU A 419 -11.80 37.24 -8.77
N ARG A 420 -13.08 37.62 -8.71
CA ARG A 420 -13.62 38.93 -9.14
C ARG A 420 -15.08 39.08 -8.74
N SER A 421 -15.62 40.27 -8.94
CA SER A 421 -17.06 40.52 -8.91
C SER A 421 -17.67 40.40 -10.31
N LEU A 422 -18.83 39.75 -10.40
CA LEU A 422 -19.70 39.74 -11.57
C LEU A 422 -20.71 40.87 -11.45
N THR A 423 -20.90 41.65 -12.51
CA THR A 423 -21.85 42.77 -12.48
C THR A 423 -23.30 42.29 -12.47
N ALA A 424 -24.22 43.14 -12.02
CA ALA A 424 -25.65 42.86 -12.11
C ALA A 424 -26.04 42.58 -13.57
N ARG A 425 -26.85 41.54 -13.77
CA ARG A 425 -27.32 41.00 -15.05
C ARG A 425 -26.23 40.46 -15.97
N GLN A 426 -24.98 40.33 -15.51
CA GLN A 426 -23.93 39.65 -16.27
C GLN A 426 -24.34 38.19 -16.49
N ALA A 427 -24.28 37.75 -17.76
CA ALA A 427 -24.59 36.38 -18.13
C ALA A 427 -23.41 35.44 -17.88
N VAL A 428 -23.71 34.27 -17.34
CA VAL A 428 -22.78 33.15 -17.16
C VAL A 428 -23.42 31.85 -17.65
N HIS A 429 -22.60 30.83 -17.88
CA HIS A 429 -23.06 29.47 -18.15
C HIS A 429 -22.83 28.59 -16.93
N VAL A 430 -23.90 27.99 -16.40
CA VAL A 430 -23.80 27.03 -15.30
C VAL A 430 -23.25 25.72 -15.85
N LEU A 431 -22.18 25.21 -15.23
CA LEU A 431 -21.50 23.96 -15.57
C LEU A 431 -21.85 22.83 -14.58
N GLY A 432 -22.25 23.17 -13.35
CA GLY A 432 -22.67 22.21 -12.34
C GLY A 432 -22.82 22.85 -10.97
N GLN A 433 -22.83 22.05 -9.91
CA GLN A 433 -23.13 22.52 -8.55
C GLN A 433 -22.35 21.75 -7.48
N PHE A 434 -22.24 22.34 -6.28
CA PHE A 434 -21.76 21.68 -5.07
C PHE A 434 -22.15 22.51 -3.84
N GLY A 435 -22.66 21.89 -2.77
CA GLY A 435 -22.81 22.55 -1.46
C GLY A 435 -23.64 23.85 -1.44
N GLY A 436 -24.60 24.04 -2.35
CA GLY A 436 -25.36 25.30 -2.47
C GLY A 436 -24.67 26.37 -3.32
N TYR A 437 -23.61 26.01 -4.05
CA TYR A 437 -22.91 26.85 -5.01
C TYR A 437 -23.04 26.28 -6.42
N GLU A 438 -23.00 27.16 -7.40
CA GLU A 438 -22.97 26.82 -8.81
C GLU A 438 -21.58 27.07 -9.37
N PHE A 439 -21.05 26.10 -10.10
CA PHE A 439 -19.83 26.27 -10.87
C PHE A 439 -20.19 26.84 -12.24
N VAL A 440 -19.63 28.00 -12.58
CA VAL A 440 -20.03 28.78 -13.76
C VAL A 440 -18.83 29.12 -14.65
N GLU A 441 -19.08 29.25 -15.96
CA GLU A 441 -18.16 29.82 -16.97
C GLU A 441 -18.67 31.20 -17.37
N THR A 442 -17.83 32.22 -17.25
CA THR A 442 -18.10 33.57 -17.76
C THR A 442 -17.93 33.64 -19.28
N LEU A 443 -18.42 34.70 -19.93
CA LEU A 443 -18.31 34.85 -21.39
C LEU A 443 -16.85 34.93 -21.89
N ASP A 444 -15.95 35.46 -21.06
CA ASP A 444 -14.50 35.50 -21.24
C ASP A 444 -13.79 34.21 -20.78
N LYS A 445 -14.53 33.11 -20.61
CA LYS A 445 -14.00 31.75 -20.34
C LYS A 445 -13.31 31.58 -18.99
N GLN A 446 -13.58 32.44 -18.03
CA GLN A 446 -13.14 32.26 -16.64
C GLN A 446 -14.14 31.37 -15.90
N ASN A 447 -13.63 30.35 -15.20
CA ASN A 447 -14.44 29.48 -14.37
C ASN A 447 -14.36 29.89 -12.90
N GLY A 448 -15.44 29.70 -12.16
CA GLY A 448 -15.47 29.92 -10.71
C GLY A 448 -16.80 29.53 -10.08
N TRP A 449 -16.94 29.79 -8.79
CA TRP A 449 -18.12 29.44 -8.01
C TRP A 449 -18.94 30.67 -7.66
N VAL A 450 -20.26 30.53 -7.72
CA VAL A 450 -21.20 31.58 -7.27
C VAL A 450 -22.18 30.94 -6.30
N LYS A 451 -22.52 31.66 -5.22
CA LYS A 451 -23.50 31.18 -4.25
C LYS A 451 -24.88 31.15 -4.89
N THR A 452 -25.61 30.05 -4.72
CA THR A 452 -26.98 29.96 -5.23
C THR A 452 -27.85 30.95 -4.48
N THR A 453 -28.47 31.88 -5.21
CA THR A 453 -29.54 32.74 -4.68
C THR A 453 -30.85 31.98 -4.86
N ARG A 454 -31.50 31.62 -3.75
CA ARG A 454 -32.87 31.08 -3.80
C ARG A 454 -33.86 32.19 -4.08
#